data_AF-A0A5U8STH2-F1
#
_entry.id   AF-A0A5U8STH2-F1
#
_cell.length_a   1.000
_cell.length_b   1.000
_cell.length_c   1.000
_cell.angle_alpha   90.00
_cell.angle_beta   90.00
_cell.angle_gamma   90.00
#
_symmetry.space_group_name_H-M   'P 1'
#
loop_
_entity.id
_entity.type
_entity.pdbx_description
1 polymer ?
#
loop_
_entity_poly.entity_id
_entity_poly.type
_entity_poly.pdbx_seq_one_letter_code
_entity_poly.pdbx_strand_id
1 'polypeptide(L)'
;MLSYRHSFHAGNHADVLKHTVQSLIIESLKEKDKPFLYLDTHAGAGRYQLSGEHAERTGEYLEGIARIWAQESVPEELKTYLEAVSALNPRGDLRFYPGSPLIAAHLLRDHDKLNISELHPSDFPLLRNEFSRDNRARVVREDGYQQLKSQLPP
;
A
#
# COMPACT_ATOMS: atom_id res chain seq x y z
N MET A 1 -10.02 -13.85 16.65
CA MET A 1 -10.59 -12.52 16.37
C MET A 1 -9.90 -11.78 15.21
N LEU A 2 -9.15 -12.45 14.32
CA LEU A 2 -8.53 -11.82 13.14
C LEU A 2 -8.87 -12.63 11.89
N SER A 3 -10.13 -12.63 11.48
CA SER A 3 -10.62 -13.41 10.32
C SER A 3 -10.61 -12.62 9.01
N TYR A 4 -10.55 -11.29 9.07
CA TYR A 4 -10.46 -10.45 7.89
C TYR A 4 -9.09 -10.62 7.22
N ARG A 5 -9.09 -10.85 5.91
CA ARG A 5 -7.87 -10.83 5.08
C ARG A 5 -8.09 -9.87 3.93
N HIS A 6 -7.21 -8.89 3.80
CA HIS A 6 -7.35 -7.88 2.76
C HIS A 6 -7.18 -8.46 1.34
N SER A 7 -6.53 -9.62 1.20
CA SER A 7 -6.37 -10.32 -0.09
C SER A 7 -7.68 -10.66 -0.81
N PHE A 8 -8.82 -10.74 -0.12
CA PHE A 8 -10.13 -10.94 -0.76
C PHE A 8 -10.66 -9.69 -1.46
N HIS A 9 -10.13 -8.51 -1.12
CA HIS A 9 -10.66 -7.21 -1.53
C HIS A 9 -9.60 -6.33 -2.23
N ALA A 10 -8.36 -6.81 -2.28
CA ALA A 10 -7.22 -6.05 -2.77
C ALA A 10 -7.47 -5.56 -4.21
N GLY A 11 -7.33 -4.25 -4.42
CA GLY A 11 -7.49 -3.62 -5.72
C GLY A 11 -8.94 -3.38 -6.15
N ASN A 12 -9.92 -3.59 -5.26
CA ASN A 12 -11.29 -3.18 -5.53
C ASN A 12 -11.45 -1.65 -5.64
N HIS A 13 -12.66 -1.17 -5.91
CA HIS A 13 -12.92 0.26 -6.06
C HIS A 13 -12.60 1.08 -4.79
N ALA A 14 -12.72 0.49 -3.60
CA ALA A 14 -12.41 1.17 -2.34
C ALA A 14 -10.91 1.39 -2.19
N ASP A 15 -10.11 0.39 -2.55
CA ASP A 15 -8.65 0.51 -2.62
C ASP A 15 -8.21 1.53 -3.66
N VAL A 16 -8.84 1.57 -4.83
CA VAL A 16 -8.58 2.61 -5.85
C VAL A 16 -8.76 4.01 -5.27
N LEU A 17 -9.89 4.27 -4.59
CA LEU A 17 -10.13 5.57 -3.94
C LEU A 17 -9.08 5.86 -2.85
N LYS A 18 -8.89 4.90 -1.92
CA LYS A 18 -7.98 5.03 -0.78
C LYS A 18 -6.55 5.36 -1.23
N HIS A 19 -6.05 4.62 -2.21
CA HIS A 19 -4.66 4.72 -2.64
C HIS A 19 -4.42 5.90 -3.59
N THR A 20 -5.43 6.34 -4.34
CA THR A 20 -5.39 7.62 -5.05
C THR A 20 -5.24 8.79 -4.08
N VAL A 21 -6.05 8.83 -3.01
CA VAL A 21 -5.95 9.89 -2.00
C VAL A 21 -4.61 9.84 -1.29
N GLN A 22 -4.15 8.64 -0.92
CA GLN A 22 -2.84 8.45 -0.30
C GLN A 22 -1.69 9.00 -1.18
N SER A 23 -1.66 8.67 -2.48
CA SER A 23 -0.59 9.13 -3.36
C SER A 23 -0.57 10.65 -3.49
N LEU A 24 -1.73 11.29 -3.62
CA LEU A 24 -1.84 12.74 -3.72
C LEU A 24 -1.38 13.45 -2.46
N ILE A 25 -1.72 12.91 -1.27
CA ILE A 25 -1.23 13.45 0.00
C ILE A 25 0.30 13.35 0.07
N ILE A 26 0.87 12.22 -0.33
CA ILE A 26 2.33 12.01 -0.32
C ILE A 26 3.02 12.99 -1.28
N GLU A 27 2.52 13.17 -2.50
CA GLU A 27 3.10 14.12 -3.46
C GLU A 27 3.06 15.55 -2.92
N SER A 28 1.95 15.97 -2.31
CA SER A 28 1.86 17.31 -1.72
C SER A 28 2.82 17.49 -0.53
N LEU A 29 3.01 16.47 0.32
CA LEU A 29 3.99 16.52 1.41
C LEU A 29 5.43 16.65 0.90
N LYS A 30 5.74 16.06 -0.26
CA LYS A 30 7.06 16.11 -0.90
C LYS A 30 7.41 17.48 -1.48
N GLU A 31 6.45 18.39 -1.65
CA GLU A 31 6.70 19.77 -2.12
C GLU A 31 7.62 20.56 -1.17
N LYS A 32 7.78 20.10 0.08
CA LYS A 32 8.74 20.65 1.04
C LYS A 32 9.90 19.69 1.25
N ASP A 33 11.12 20.21 1.26
CA ASP A 33 12.34 19.40 1.51
C ASP A 33 12.44 18.83 2.92
N LYS A 34 11.56 19.23 3.85
CA LYS A 34 11.56 18.65 5.20
C LYS A 34 11.06 17.20 5.15
N PRO A 35 11.71 16.27 5.86
CA PRO A 35 11.23 14.90 5.96
C PRO A 35 9.87 14.83 6.65
N PHE A 36 9.08 13.82 6.31
CA PHE A 36 7.85 13.49 7.03
C PHE A 36 7.78 12.00 7.39
N LEU A 37 6.91 11.68 8.36
CA LEU A 37 6.59 10.31 8.76
C LEU A 37 5.31 9.84 8.04
N TYR A 38 5.40 8.71 7.35
CA TYR A 38 4.25 7.91 6.96
C TYR A 38 3.93 6.90 8.07
N LEU A 39 2.78 7.08 8.75
CA LEU A 39 2.32 6.18 9.81
C LEU A 39 1.12 5.37 9.31
N ASP A 40 1.30 4.05 9.15
CA ASP A 40 0.25 3.12 8.74
C ASP A 40 -0.13 2.20 9.89
N THR A 41 -1.34 2.39 10.40
CA THR A 41 -1.83 1.69 11.60
C THR A 41 -2.32 0.27 11.31
N HIS A 42 -2.74 -0.01 10.06
CA HIS A 42 -3.37 -1.26 9.66
C HIS A 42 -2.90 -1.63 8.24
N ALA A 43 -1.64 -2.01 8.16
CA ALA A 43 -0.89 -2.06 6.91
C ALA A 43 -1.17 -3.29 6.02
N GLY A 44 -1.77 -4.33 6.57
CA GLY A 44 -1.96 -5.59 5.87
C GLY A 44 -0.65 -6.26 5.48
N ALA A 45 -0.66 -7.01 4.39
CA ALA A 45 0.48 -7.84 3.95
C ALA A 45 1.52 -7.09 3.09
N GLY A 46 1.28 -5.83 2.75
CA GLY A 46 2.13 -5.05 1.84
C GLY A 46 1.80 -5.24 0.37
N ARG A 47 1.84 -6.49 -0.17
CA ARG A 47 1.39 -6.83 -1.53
C ARG A 47 0.37 -7.96 -1.54
N TYR A 48 -0.44 -8.02 -2.60
CA TYR A 48 -1.46 -9.04 -2.78
C TYR A 48 -1.40 -9.65 -4.18
N GLN A 49 -1.47 -10.99 -4.26
CA GLN A 49 -1.56 -11.69 -5.54
C GLN A 49 -3.02 -11.70 -6.02
N LEU A 50 -3.27 -11.16 -7.20
CA LEU A 50 -4.60 -11.03 -7.81
C LEU A 50 -5.05 -12.29 -8.56
N SER A 51 -4.12 -13.16 -8.94
CA SER A 51 -4.37 -14.51 -9.45
C SER A 51 -4.30 -15.60 -8.35
N GLY A 52 -4.49 -15.20 -7.09
CA GLY A 52 -4.52 -16.13 -5.96
C GLY A 52 -5.95 -16.55 -5.63
N GLU A 53 -6.11 -17.72 -5.00
CA GLU A 53 -7.42 -18.29 -4.64
C GLU A 53 -8.36 -17.29 -3.94
N HIS A 54 -7.83 -16.46 -3.04
CA HIS A 54 -8.64 -15.45 -2.34
C HIS A 54 -9.20 -14.37 -3.29
N ALA A 55 -8.37 -13.84 -4.18
CA ALA A 55 -8.77 -12.79 -5.11
C ALA A 55 -9.67 -13.34 -6.23
N GLU A 56 -9.42 -14.57 -6.69
CA GLU A 56 -10.27 -15.25 -7.68
C GLU A 56 -11.66 -15.60 -7.13
N ARG A 57 -11.77 -15.84 -5.82
CA ARG A 57 -13.05 -16.14 -5.18
C ARG A 57 -14.04 -14.98 -5.23
N THR A 58 -13.57 -13.73 -5.19
CA THR A 58 -14.41 -12.53 -5.20
C THR A 58 -14.33 -11.76 -6.52
N GLY A 59 -13.16 -11.74 -7.16
CA GLY A 59 -12.90 -11.02 -8.40
C GLY A 59 -12.98 -9.50 -8.30
N GLU A 60 -13.02 -8.92 -7.10
CA GLU A 60 -13.34 -7.49 -6.92
C GLU A 60 -12.36 -6.54 -7.63
N TYR A 61 -11.09 -6.95 -7.79
CA TYR A 61 -10.08 -6.15 -8.49
C TYR A 61 -10.41 -5.93 -9.98
N LEU A 62 -11.19 -6.83 -10.59
CA LEU A 62 -11.67 -6.72 -11.97
C LEU A 62 -12.60 -5.52 -12.16
N GLU A 63 -13.28 -5.11 -11.08
CA GLU A 63 -14.17 -3.95 -11.06
C GLU A 63 -13.51 -2.69 -10.50
N GLY A 64 -12.31 -2.82 -9.94
CA GLY A 64 -11.49 -1.72 -9.44
C GLY A 64 -10.29 -1.44 -10.35
N ILE A 65 -9.09 -1.78 -9.87
CA ILE A 65 -7.82 -1.43 -10.49
C ILE A 65 -7.71 -1.92 -11.95
N ALA A 66 -8.27 -3.08 -12.28
CA ALA A 66 -8.19 -3.62 -13.64
C ALA A 66 -8.86 -2.72 -14.67
N ARG A 67 -9.85 -1.90 -14.28
CA ARG A 67 -10.55 -0.96 -15.17
C ARG A 67 -9.75 0.29 -15.52
N ILE A 68 -8.75 0.65 -14.70
CA ILE A 68 -8.03 1.93 -14.83
C ILE A 68 -6.54 1.78 -15.12
N TRP A 69 -5.90 0.68 -14.73
CA TRP A 69 -4.43 0.59 -14.73
C TRP A 69 -3.78 0.59 -16.12
N ALA A 70 -4.50 0.10 -17.14
CA ALA A 70 -4.02 -0.01 -18.52
C ALA A 70 -4.72 0.96 -19.48
N GLN A 71 -5.40 1.99 -18.95
CA GLN A 71 -6.01 3.02 -19.77
C GLN A 71 -4.94 3.89 -20.42
N GLU A 72 -5.03 4.14 -21.73
CA GLU A 72 -4.09 4.99 -22.46
C GLU A 72 -4.10 6.45 -21.97
N SER A 73 -5.26 6.91 -21.51
CA SER A 73 -5.46 8.24 -20.97
C SER A 73 -6.09 8.15 -19.58
N VAL A 74 -5.37 8.63 -18.58
CA VAL A 74 -5.82 8.79 -17.21
C VAL A 74 -5.59 10.23 -16.77
N PRO A 75 -6.40 10.76 -15.83
CA PRO A 75 -6.12 12.03 -15.18
C PRO A 75 -4.71 12.06 -14.57
N GLU A 76 -4.08 13.23 -14.58
CA GLU A 76 -2.72 13.43 -14.06
C GLU A 76 -2.59 12.95 -12.61
N GLU A 77 -3.64 13.21 -11.82
CA GLU A 77 -3.74 12.90 -10.40
C GLU A 77 -3.66 11.40 -10.09
N LEU A 78 -3.91 10.53 -11.08
CA LEU A 78 -3.82 9.08 -10.92
C LEU A 78 -2.45 8.52 -11.28
N LYS A 79 -1.62 9.26 -12.02
CA LYS A 79 -0.39 8.72 -12.62
C LYS A 79 0.56 8.15 -11.56
N THR A 80 0.85 8.93 -10.52
CA THR A 80 1.75 8.52 -9.43
C THR A 80 1.30 7.23 -8.74
N TYR A 81 -0.01 7.06 -8.53
CA TYR A 81 -0.56 5.83 -7.97
C TYR A 81 -0.42 4.66 -8.97
N LEU A 82 -0.76 4.87 -10.24
CA LEU A 82 -0.67 3.83 -11.27
C LEU A 82 0.77 3.43 -11.61
N GLU A 83 1.74 4.34 -11.46
CA GLU A 83 3.17 4.06 -11.55
C GLU A 83 3.61 3.06 -10.47
N ALA A 84 3.15 3.24 -9.23
CA ALA A 84 3.42 2.29 -8.14
C ALA A 84 2.82 0.89 -8.43
N VAL A 85 1.60 0.84 -9.00
CA VAL A 85 0.97 -0.41 -9.45
C VAL A 85 1.77 -1.05 -10.59
N SER A 86 2.23 -0.25 -11.56
CA SER A 86 2.97 -0.72 -12.73
C SER A 86 4.37 -1.21 -12.36
N ALA A 87 5.04 -0.56 -11.40
CA ALA A 87 6.35 -0.97 -10.89
C ALA A 87 6.33 -2.37 -10.26
N LEU A 88 5.19 -2.78 -9.70
CA LEU A 88 4.99 -4.14 -9.16
C LEU A 88 4.64 -5.17 -10.25
N ASN A 89 4.29 -4.72 -11.47
CA ASN A 89 3.86 -5.56 -12.59
C ASN A 89 4.65 -5.26 -13.88
N PRO A 90 6.00 -5.39 -13.88
CA PRO A 90 6.86 -4.94 -14.99
C PRO A 90 6.68 -5.71 -16.30
N ARG A 91 5.94 -6.82 -16.29
CA ARG A 91 5.68 -7.66 -17.47
C ARG A 91 4.40 -7.25 -18.22
N GLY A 92 3.68 -6.24 -17.74
CA GLY A 92 2.44 -5.77 -18.39
C GLY A 92 1.23 -6.67 -18.12
N ASP A 93 1.31 -7.59 -17.17
CA ASP A 93 0.18 -8.36 -16.66
C ASP A 93 -0.10 -8.05 -15.20
N LEU A 94 -1.37 -7.74 -14.89
CA LEU A 94 -1.81 -7.35 -13.55
C LEU A 94 -1.89 -8.58 -12.62
N ARG A 95 -0.74 -8.99 -12.08
CA ARG A 95 -0.63 -10.13 -11.17
C ARG A 95 -0.67 -9.74 -9.70
N PHE A 96 -0.14 -8.57 -9.38
CA PHE A 96 0.03 -8.11 -8.02
C PHE A 96 -0.57 -6.74 -7.82
N TYR A 97 -1.14 -6.52 -6.63
CA TYR A 97 -1.61 -5.23 -6.20
C TYR A 97 -0.76 -4.72 -5.02
N PRO A 98 -0.17 -3.51 -5.10
CA PRO A 98 0.49 -2.92 -3.95
C PRO A 98 -0.55 -2.39 -2.97
N GLY A 99 -0.46 -2.80 -1.70
CA GLY A 99 -1.17 -2.14 -0.61
C GLY A 99 -0.53 -0.81 -0.23
N SER A 100 -1.18 -0.09 0.67
CA SER A 100 -0.73 1.22 1.16
C SER A 100 0.74 1.27 1.59
N PRO A 101 1.35 0.24 2.23
CA PRO A 101 2.76 0.29 2.61
C PRO A 101 3.69 0.39 1.40
N LEU A 102 3.45 -0.39 0.34
CA LEU A 102 4.33 -0.42 -0.83
C LEU A 102 4.12 0.80 -1.72
N ILE A 103 2.90 1.34 -1.77
CA ILE A 103 2.63 2.63 -2.41
C ILE A 103 3.44 3.72 -1.71
N ALA A 104 3.38 3.79 -0.37
CA ALA A 104 4.20 4.73 0.37
C ALA A 104 5.70 4.51 0.13
N ALA A 105 6.19 3.27 0.19
CA ALA A 105 7.60 2.94 -0.02
C ALA A 105 8.11 3.39 -1.40
N HIS A 106 7.29 3.25 -2.44
CA HIS A 106 7.61 3.67 -3.80
C HIS A 106 7.70 5.20 -3.93
N LEU A 107 6.84 5.93 -3.23
CA LEU A 107 6.69 7.37 -3.40
C LEU A 107 7.56 8.22 -2.46
N LEU A 108 7.87 7.71 -1.26
CA LEU A 108 8.67 8.40 -0.27
C LEU A 108 10.12 8.58 -0.73
N ARG A 109 10.76 9.65 -0.27
CA ARG A 109 12.18 9.94 -0.52
C ARG A 109 13.07 9.15 0.44
N ASP A 110 14.37 9.18 0.21
CA ASP A 110 15.35 8.44 1.04
C ASP A 110 15.41 8.89 2.50
N HIS A 111 15.05 10.16 2.76
CA HIS A 111 15.08 10.77 4.09
C HIS A 111 13.72 10.78 4.81
N ASP A 112 12.64 10.36 4.14
CA ASP A 112 11.34 10.17 4.79
C ASP A 112 11.33 8.86 5.60
N LYS A 113 10.37 8.70 6.51
CA LYS A 113 10.27 7.52 7.40
C LYS A 113 8.93 6.83 7.26
N LEU A 114 8.92 5.51 7.49
CA LEU A 114 7.70 4.70 7.54
C LEU A 114 7.60 3.97 8.88
N ASN A 115 6.49 4.13 9.58
CA ASN A 115 6.13 3.31 10.74
C ASN A 115 4.86 2.54 10.40
N ILE A 116 4.94 1.22 10.44
CA ILE A 116 3.94 0.34 9.82
C ILE A 116 3.57 -0.77 10.79
N SER A 117 2.27 -0.97 11.04
CA SER A 117 1.75 -1.96 11.99
C SER A 117 0.78 -2.93 11.36
N GLU A 118 0.92 -4.22 11.70
CA GLU A 118 -0.03 -5.27 11.32
C GLU A 118 -0.11 -6.33 12.43
N LEU A 119 -1.33 -6.68 12.86
CA LEU A 119 -1.58 -7.64 13.95
C LEU A 119 -1.71 -9.09 13.47
N HIS A 120 -2.22 -9.28 12.26
CA HIS A 120 -2.58 -10.58 11.70
C HIS A 120 -1.32 -11.47 11.58
N PRO A 121 -1.30 -12.65 12.24
CA PRO A 121 -0.10 -13.49 12.34
C PRO A 121 0.42 -13.99 10.99
N SER A 122 -0.45 -14.10 9.98
CA SER A 122 -0.06 -14.53 8.64
C SER A 122 0.35 -13.37 7.73
N ASP A 123 -0.11 -12.14 7.98
CA ASP A 123 0.17 -11.00 7.09
C ASP A 123 1.39 -10.23 7.59
N PHE A 124 1.59 -10.13 8.90
CA PHE A 124 2.77 -9.47 9.47
C PHE A 124 4.11 -10.04 8.95
N PRO A 125 4.34 -11.37 8.85
CA PRO A 125 5.60 -11.88 8.30
C PRO A 125 5.81 -11.50 6.83
N LEU A 126 4.73 -11.43 6.04
CA LEU A 126 4.77 -10.99 4.63
C LEU A 126 5.18 -9.52 4.58
N LEU A 127 4.48 -8.67 5.34
CA LEU A 127 4.78 -7.25 5.46
C LEU A 127 6.23 -7.01 5.91
N ARG A 128 6.70 -7.73 6.94
CA ARG A 128 8.09 -7.61 7.42
C ARG A 128 9.11 -7.96 6.33
N ASN A 129 8.79 -8.94 5.48
CA ASN A 129 9.68 -9.33 4.39
C ASN A 129 9.80 -8.23 3.33
N GLU A 130 8.69 -7.56 2.99
CA GLU A 130 8.67 -6.42 2.04
C GLU A 130 9.69 -5.34 2.40
N PHE A 131 9.81 -5.04 3.70
CA PHE A 131 10.62 -3.94 4.20
C PHE A 131 11.95 -4.37 4.82
N SER A 132 12.33 -5.65 4.69
CA SER A 132 13.55 -6.19 5.32
C SER A 132 14.85 -5.52 4.87
N ARG A 133 14.82 -4.80 3.74
CA ARG A 133 15.97 -4.08 3.16
C ARG A 133 15.77 -2.57 3.09
N ASP A 134 14.66 -2.05 3.60
CA ASP A 134 14.37 -0.61 3.58
C ASP A 134 14.62 0.00 4.97
N ASN A 135 15.77 0.67 5.11
CA ASN A 135 16.18 1.31 6.37
C ASN A 135 15.31 2.51 6.78
N ARG A 136 14.38 2.93 5.93
CA ARG A 136 13.39 3.97 6.26
C ARG A 136 12.23 3.41 7.09
N ALA A 137 12.02 2.10 7.05
CA ALA A 137 10.82 1.47 7.56
C ALA A 137 11.04 0.77 8.92
N ARG A 138 10.12 1.03 9.85
CA ARG A 138 9.91 0.27 11.08
C ARG A 138 8.61 -0.51 10.95
N VAL A 139 8.70 -1.84 10.96
CA VAL A 139 7.55 -2.75 10.87
C VAL A 139 7.35 -3.46 12.20
N VAL A 140 6.17 -3.31 12.81
CA VAL A 140 5.86 -3.87 14.14
C VAL A 140 4.57 -4.70 14.12
N ARG A 141 4.51 -5.70 14.99
CA ARG A 141 3.31 -6.53 15.22
C ARG A 141 2.60 -6.05 16.47
N GLU A 142 2.05 -4.85 16.41
CA GLU A 142 1.43 -4.16 17.53
C GLU A 142 0.06 -3.60 17.13
N ASP A 143 -0.73 -3.22 18.13
CA ASP A 143 -2.01 -2.53 17.90
C ASP A 143 -1.76 -1.16 17.24
N GLY A 144 -2.30 -0.98 16.03
CA GLY A 144 -2.21 0.25 15.26
C GLY A 144 -2.74 1.48 15.99
N TYR A 145 -3.78 1.32 16.81
CA TYR A 145 -4.33 2.44 17.58
C TYR A 145 -3.36 2.92 18.66
N GLN A 146 -2.53 2.04 19.22
CA GLN A 146 -1.49 2.43 20.18
C GLN A 146 -0.36 3.22 19.52
N GLN A 147 -0.12 2.99 18.21
CA GLN A 147 0.89 3.76 17.48
C GLN A 147 0.54 5.24 17.36
N LEU A 148 -0.75 5.59 17.33
CA LEU A 148 -1.19 6.99 17.33
C LEU A 148 -0.74 7.74 18.59
N LYS A 149 -0.55 7.04 19.71
CA LYS A 149 -0.04 7.62 20.96
C LYS A 149 1.48 7.55 21.06
N SER A 150 2.09 6.47 20.55
CA SER A 150 3.52 6.21 20.76
C SER A 150 4.42 6.78 19.67
N GLN A 151 3.89 7.06 18.49
CA GLN A 151 4.65 7.53 17.32
C GLN A 151 4.32 8.98 16.92
N LEU A 152 3.46 9.68 17.68
CA LEU A 152 3.08 11.07 17.42
C LEU A 152 3.31 11.95 18.65
N PRO A 153 3.81 13.19 18.47
CA PRO A 153 4.28 13.78 17.20
C PRO A 153 5.59 13.15 16.69
N PRO A 154 5.84 13.17 15.37
CA PRO A 154 7.07 12.65 14.75
C PRO A 154 8.28 13.58 14.89
#